data_AF-X5WUV5-F1
#
_entry.id   AF-X5WUV5-F1
#
_cell.length_a   1.000
_cell.length_b   1.000
_cell.length_c   1.000
_cell.angle_alpha   90.00
_cell.angle_beta   90.00
_cell.angle_gamma   90.00
#
_symmetry.space_group_name_H-M   'P 1'
#
loop_
_entity.id
_entity.type
_entity.pdbx_description
1 polymer ?
#
loop_
_entity_poly.entity_id
_entity_poly.type
_entity_poly.pdbx_seq_one_letter_code
_entity_poly.pdbx_strand_id
1 'polypeptide(L)'
;MSIAESAPANSARILVFAGGIAGAAGVALSAASAHLGGAFVGTAASFLLMHAPVFLAVGLAGANRILRIGSLVLLVGLVLFCGDLLARDFVGSRLFPMSAPIGGTLLIAGWLVIAASALVRQRS
;
A
#
# COMPACT_ATOMS: atom_id res chain seq x y z
N MET A 1 -14.67 12.86 26.85
CA MET A 1 -14.44 12.99 25.39
C MET A 1 -13.65 11.78 24.93
N SER A 2 -14.29 10.93 24.12
CA SER A 2 -13.85 9.57 23.74
C SER A 2 -12.62 9.61 22.83
N ILE A 3 -11.42 9.35 23.38
CA ILE A 3 -10.20 9.11 22.59
C ILE A 3 -10.10 7.67 22.04
N ALA A 4 -11.03 6.79 22.42
CA ALA A 4 -11.01 5.37 22.06
C ALA A 4 -11.78 5.03 20.77
N GLU A 5 -12.83 5.80 20.43
CA GLU A 5 -13.61 5.56 19.20
C GLU A 5 -13.01 6.17 17.94
N SER A 6 -12.11 7.15 18.06
CA SER A 6 -11.62 7.95 16.94
C SER A 6 -10.52 7.24 16.11
N ALA A 7 -9.62 6.49 16.74
CA ALA A 7 -8.52 5.81 16.04
C ALA A 7 -8.97 4.75 15.00
N PRO A 8 -9.88 3.79 15.31
CA PRO A 8 -10.25 2.73 14.37
C PRO A 8 -11.05 3.23 13.16
N ALA A 9 -11.87 4.27 13.33
CA ALA A 9 -12.63 4.90 12.24
C ALA A 9 -11.70 5.70 11.29
N ASN A 10 -10.69 6.37 11.85
CA ASN A 10 -9.73 7.14 11.07
C ASN A 10 -8.85 6.26 10.19
N SER A 11 -8.32 5.15 10.71
CA SER A 11 -7.54 4.21 9.89
C SER A 11 -8.35 3.63 8.74
N ALA A 12 -9.63 3.31 8.95
CA ALA A 12 -10.50 2.81 7.89
C ALA A 12 -10.65 3.82 6.74
N ARG A 13 -10.89 5.10 7.06
CA ARG A 13 -10.97 6.17 6.06
C ARG A 13 -9.65 6.36 5.31
N ILE A 14 -8.52 6.30 6.01
CA ILE A 14 -7.18 6.39 5.40
C ILE A 14 -6.97 5.25 4.40
N LEU A 15 -7.37 4.02 4.75
CA LEU A 15 -7.22 2.86 3.85
C LEU A 15 -8.14 2.98 2.63
N VAL A 16 -9.38 3.44 2.78
CA VAL A 16 -10.26 3.69 1.63
C VAL A 16 -9.68 4.75 0.70
N PHE A 17 -9.21 5.87 1.27
CA PHE A 17 -8.55 6.93 0.52
C PHE A 17 -7.31 6.43 -0.22
N ALA A 18 -6.44 5.69 0.48
CA ALA A 18 -5.23 5.10 -0.09
C ALA A 18 -5.55 4.11 -1.22
N GLY A 19 -6.59 3.29 -1.07
CA GLY A 19 -7.06 2.39 -2.12
C GLY A 19 -7.51 3.13 -3.38
N GLY A 20 -8.28 4.20 -3.22
CA GLY A 20 -8.70 5.05 -4.34
C GLY A 20 -7.53 5.70 -5.07
N ILE A 21 -6.60 6.31 -4.33
CA ILE A 21 -5.41 6.94 -4.90
C ILE A 21 -4.50 5.92 -5.57
N ALA A 22 -4.26 4.76 -4.95
CA ALA A 22 -3.44 3.70 -5.53
C ALA A 22 -4.06 3.14 -6.82
N GLY A 23 -5.39 2.97 -6.86
CA GLY A 23 -6.10 2.54 -8.06
C GLY A 23 -5.95 3.56 -9.20
N ALA A 24 -6.23 4.83 -8.92
CA ALA A 24 -6.12 5.90 -9.93
C ALA A 24 -4.68 6.07 -10.44
N ALA A 25 -3.69 6.11 -9.53
CA ALA A 25 -2.28 6.21 -9.88
C ALA A 25 -1.80 4.97 -10.66
N GLY A 26 -2.24 3.78 -10.26
CA GLY A 26 -1.93 2.54 -10.96
C GLY A 26 -2.43 2.54 -12.41
N VAL A 27 -3.67 2.98 -12.65
CA VAL A 27 -4.21 3.12 -14.03
C VAL A 27 -3.43 4.16 -14.83
N ALA A 28 -3.16 5.33 -14.24
CA ALA A 28 -2.41 6.40 -14.91
C ALA A 28 -0.98 5.94 -15.29
N LEU A 29 -0.30 5.21 -14.39
CA LEU A 29 1.03 4.68 -14.64
C LEU A 29 1.02 3.51 -15.63
N SER A 30 -0.04 2.69 -15.66
CA SER A 30 -0.21 1.68 -16.72
C SER A 30 -0.31 2.33 -18.10
N ALA A 31 -1.06 3.43 -18.22
CA ALA A 31 -1.12 4.20 -19.46
C ALA A 31 0.24 4.84 -19.80
N ALA A 32 0.91 5.44 -18.81
CA ALA A 32 2.25 6.00 -18.99
C ALA A 32 3.26 4.93 -19.45
N SER A 33 3.25 3.73 -18.85
CA SER A 33 4.12 2.62 -19.25
C SER A 33 3.88 2.18 -20.70
N ALA A 34 2.65 2.26 -21.19
CA ALA A 34 2.29 1.87 -22.56
C ALA A 34 2.69 2.92 -23.61
N HIS A 35 2.60 4.22 -23.28
CA HIS A 35 2.85 5.31 -24.23
C HIS A 35 4.25 5.91 -24.13
N LEU A 36 4.80 6.02 -22.92
CA LEU A 36 6.07 6.69 -22.62
C LEU A 36 7.18 5.68 -22.29
N GLY A 37 6.83 4.46 -21.89
CA GLY A 37 7.79 3.46 -21.42
C GLY A 37 8.31 3.73 -20.01
N GLY A 38 9.55 3.33 -19.74
CA GLY A 38 10.18 3.37 -18.42
C GLY A 38 10.56 1.97 -17.95
N ALA A 39 11.73 1.83 -17.33
CA ALA A 39 12.23 0.52 -16.91
C ALA A 39 11.42 -0.06 -15.74
N PHE A 40 10.82 0.81 -14.93
CA PHE A 40 10.15 0.45 -13.68
C PHE A 40 8.70 0.98 -13.58
N VAL A 41 8.27 1.92 -14.43
CA VAL A 41 6.89 2.47 -14.44
C VAL A 41 5.82 1.37 -14.46
N GLY A 42 5.94 0.37 -15.35
CA GLY A 42 4.99 -0.74 -15.44
C GLY A 42 4.96 -1.62 -14.19
N THR A 43 6.11 -1.82 -13.54
CA THR A 43 6.18 -2.53 -12.26
C THR A 43 5.49 -1.72 -11.16
N ALA A 44 5.76 -0.41 -11.05
CA ALA A 44 5.11 0.45 -10.07
C ALA A 44 3.58 0.47 -10.24
N ALA A 45 3.10 0.54 -11.49
CA ALA A 45 1.68 0.47 -11.83
C ALA A 45 1.03 -0.83 -11.34
N SER A 46 1.64 -1.97 -11.66
CA SER A 46 1.15 -3.30 -11.25
C SER A 46 1.05 -3.44 -9.74
N PHE A 47 2.07 -2.98 -9.01
CA PHE A 47 2.06 -3.03 -7.54
C PHE A 47 0.96 -2.13 -6.95
N LEU A 48 0.77 -0.92 -7.46
CA LEU A 48 -0.31 -0.03 -7.00
C LEU A 48 -1.70 -0.66 -7.23
N LEU A 49 -1.95 -1.20 -8.43
CA LEU A 49 -3.23 -1.85 -8.77
C LEU A 49 -3.48 -3.11 -7.94
N MET A 50 -2.47 -3.94 -7.70
CA MET A 50 -2.60 -5.17 -6.90
C MET A 50 -2.95 -4.89 -5.43
N HIS A 51 -2.48 -3.78 -4.87
CA HIS A 51 -2.68 -3.45 -3.45
C HIS A 51 -3.89 -2.56 -3.20
N ALA A 52 -4.39 -1.82 -4.21
CA ALA A 52 -5.56 -0.97 -4.07
C ALA A 52 -6.81 -1.73 -3.55
N PRO A 53 -7.18 -2.93 -4.06
CA PRO A 53 -8.29 -3.70 -3.52
C PRO A 53 -8.12 -4.12 -2.07
N VAL A 54 -6.88 -4.36 -1.63
CA VAL A 54 -6.59 -4.74 -0.23
C VAL A 54 -6.99 -3.60 0.71
N PHE A 55 -6.61 -2.36 0.38
CA PHE A 55 -6.95 -1.21 1.22
C PHE A 55 -8.46 -0.91 1.22
N LEU A 56 -9.13 -1.04 0.07
CA LEU A 56 -10.59 -0.91 -0.01
C LEU A 56 -11.29 -1.98 0.82
N ALA A 57 -10.91 -3.26 0.67
CA ALA A 57 -11.52 -4.37 1.39
C ALA A 57 -11.39 -4.20 2.91
N VAL A 58 -10.18 -3.89 3.40
CA VAL A 58 -9.92 -3.70 4.83
C VAL A 58 -10.59 -2.44 5.38
N GLY A 59 -10.62 -1.36 4.59
CA GLY A 59 -11.26 -0.10 4.97
C GLY A 59 -12.78 -0.17 5.01
N LEU A 60 -13.42 -0.93 4.13
CA LEU A 60 -14.89 -1.03 4.01
C LEU A 60 -15.49 -2.18 4.84
N ALA A 61 -14.88 -3.36 4.84
CA ALA A 61 -15.43 -4.55 5.53
C ALA A 61 -15.15 -4.54 7.04
N GLY A 62 -14.29 -3.63 7.51
CA GLY A 62 -13.78 -3.66 8.88
C GLY A 62 -12.67 -4.69 9.06
N ALA A 63 -11.86 -4.50 10.09
CA ALA A 63 -10.66 -5.30 10.29
C ALA A 63 -10.29 -5.41 11.76
N ASN A 64 -9.79 -6.58 12.15
CA ASN A 64 -9.18 -6.74 13.46
C ASN A 64 -7.88 -5.90 13.54
N ARG A 65 -7.36 -5.69 14.76
CA ARG A 65 -6.19 -4.83 14.98
C ARG A 65 -4.96 -5.28 14.16
N ILE A 66 -4.76 -6.58 14.00
CA ILE A 66 -3.58 -7.13 13.32
C ILE A 66 -3.70 -6.92 11.81
N LEU A 67 -4.87 -7.20 11.24
CA LEU A 67 -5.17 -6.95 9.84
C LEU A 67 -4.97 -5.47 9.49
N ARG A 68 -5.44 -4.55 10.35
CA ARG A 68 -5.20 -3.10 10.20
C ARG A 68 -3.73 -2.73 10.21
N ILE A 69 -2.95 -3.27 11.16
CA ILE A 69 -1.51 -3.01 11.23
C ILE A 69 -0.83 -3.52 9.95
N GLY A 70 -1.15 -4.73 9.50
CA GLY A 70 -0.63 -5.30 8.26
C GLY A 70 -0.92 -4.42 7.05
N SER A 71 -2.15 -3.91 6.91
CA SER A 71 -2.51 -3.00 5.82
C SER A 71 -1.82 -1.64 5.88
N LEU A 72 -1.59 -1.08 7.07
CA LEU A 72 -0.82 0.16 7.20
C LEU A 72 0.66 -0.05 6.86
N VAL A 73 1.23 -1.18 7.26
CA VAL A 73 2.60 -1.57 6.87
C VAL A 73 2.71 -1.75 5.35
N LEU A 74 1.73 -2.40 4.72
CA LEU A 74 1.64 -2.50 3.26
C LEU A 74 1.59 -1.12 2.59
N LEU A 75 0.79 -0.20 3.13
CA LEU A 75 0.66 1.15 2.57
C LEU A 75 2.02 1.90 2.57
N VAL A 76 2.74 1.87 3.69
CA VAL A 76 4.07 2.50 3.78
C VAL A 76 5.05 1.81 2.82
N GLY A 77 5.07 0.48 2.79
CA GLY A 77 5.91 -0.29 1.88
C GLY A 77 5.65 0.04 0.40
N LEU A 78 4.37 0.15 0.03
CA LEU A 78 3.94 0.46 -1.33
C LEU A 78 4.39 1.85 -1.77
N VAL A 79 4.21 2.86 -0.91
CA VAL A 79 4.64 4.24 -1.21
C VAL A 79 6.16 4.31 -1.40
N LEU A 80 6.93 3.68 -0.51
CA LEU A 80 8.39 3.67 -0.60
C LEU A 80 8.90 2.92 -1.83
N PHE A 81 8.34 1.74 -2.09
CA PHE A 81 8.76 0.90 -3.21
C PHE A 81 8.41 1.56 -4.55
N CYS A 82 7.14 1.89 -4.77
CA CYS A 82 6.71 2.52 -6.02
C CYS A 82 7.33 3.91 -6.18
N GLY A 83 7.44 4.70 -5.11
CA GLY A 83 8.10 6.00 -5.14
C GLY A 83 9.56 5.91 -5.59
N ASP A 84 10.31 4.92 -5.11
CA ASP A 84 11.69 4.71 -5.56
C ASP A 84 11.79 4.30 -7.03
N LEU A 85 10.92 3.40 -7.48
CA LEU A 85 10.88 2.97 -8.88
C LEU A 85 10.59 4.13 -9.82
N LEU A 86 9.59 4.94 -9.49
CA LEU A 86 9.23 6.11 -10.28
C LEU A 86 10.32 7.19 -10.22
N ALA A 87 10.99 7.39 -9.08
CA ALA A 87 12.12 8.31 -8.98
C ALA A 87 13.26 7.91 -9.92
N ARG A 88 13.55 6.61 -10.06
CA ARG A 88 14.58 6.13 -10.98
C ARG A 88 14.27 6.46 -12.44
N ASP A 89 13.01 6.33 -12.85
CA ASP A 89 12.61 6.59 -14.23
C ASP A 89 12.41 8.09 -14.53
N PHE A 90 11.87 8.87 -13.59
CA PHE A 90 11.53 10.28 -13.84
C PHE A 90 12.55 11.29 -13.32
N VAL A 91 13.32 10.95 -12.29
CA VAL A 91 14.34 11.82 -11.68
C VAL A 91 15.76 11.35 -12.04
N GLY A 92 15.92 10.08 -12.44
CA GLY A 92 17.22 9.48 -12.74
C GLY A 92 18.01 9.04 -11.50
N SER A 93 17.42 9.13 -10.30
CA SER A 93 18.03 8.73 -9.03
C SER A 93 17.08 7.92 -8.16
N ARG A 94 17.62 7.28 -7.13
CA ARG A 94 16.79 6.69 -6.06
C ARG A 94 16.13 7.80 -5.25
N LEU A 95 15.00 7.50 -4.62
CA LEU A 95 14.33 8.42 -3.70
C LEU A 95 15.24 8.74 -2.50
N PHE A 96 15.87 7.70 -1.95
CA PHE A 96 16.97 7.75 -0.98
C PHE A 96 17.67 6.37 -0.94
N PRO A 97 18.87 6.22 -0.35
CA PRO A 97 19.52 4.92 -0.25
C PRO A 97 18.62 3.87 0.44
N MET A 98 18.48 2.68 -0.16
CA MET A 98 17.69 1.56 0.35
C MET A 98 16.16 1.72 0.39
N SER A 99 15.59 2.80 -0.16
CA SER A 99 14.13 3.01 -0.31
C SER A 99 13.37 1.82 -0.91
N ALA A 100 13.79 1.31 -2.09
CA ALA A 100 13.15 0.14 -2.70
C ALA A 100 13.32 -1.16 -1.88
N PRO A 101 14.53 -1.52 -1.39
CA PRO A 101 14.69 -2.65 -0.48
C PRO A 101 13.80 -2.57 0.77
N ILE A 102 13.78 -1.42 1.45
CA ILE A 102 12.95 -1.21 2.65
C ILE A 102 11.47 -1.33 2.27
N GLY A 103 11.05 -0.70 1.17
CA GLY A 103 9.68 -0.78 0.66
C GLY A 103 9.26 -2.22 0.38
N GLY A 104 10.10 -2.98 -0.32
CA GLY A 104 9.86 -4.40 -0.61
C GLY A 104 9.79 -5.26 0.65
N THR A 105 10.69 -5.06 1.62
CA THR A 105 10.65 -5.76 2.91
C THR A 105 9.37 -5.45 3.69
N LEU A 106 8.93 -4.19 3.70
CA LEU A 106 7.66 -3.81 4.33
C LEU A 106 6.46 -4.43 3.62
N LEU A 107 6.47 -4.52 2.28
CA LEU A 107 5.43 -5.22 1.54
C LEU A 107 5.35 -6.70 1.96
N ILE A 108 6.48 -7.40 2.02
CA ILE A 108 6.55 -8.80 2.47
C ILE A 108 6.03 -8.92 3.91
N ALA A 109 6.54 -8.09 4.83
CA ALA A 109 6.14 -8.11 6.23
C ALA A 109 4.65 -7.81 6.41
N GLY A 110 4.11 -6.84 5.67
CA GLY A 110 2.69 -6.48 5.69
C GLY A 110 1.80 -7.66 5.30
N TRP A 111 2.13 -8.37 4.22
CA TRP A 111 1.41 -9.58 3.81
C TRP A 111 1.50 -10.70 4.85
N LEU A 112 2.66 -10.91 5.46
CA LEU A 112 2.83 -11.90 6.54
C LEU A 112 1.99 -11.54 7.78
N VAL A 113 1.89 -10.26 8.14
CA VAL A 113 1.03 -9.79 9.23
C VAL A 113 -0.45 -9.98 8.89
N ILE A 114 -0.85 -9.73 7.64
CA ILE A 114 -2.21 -10.05 7.17
C ILE A 114 -2.49 -11.54 7.31
N ALA A 115 -1.57 -12.41 6.90
CA ALA A 115 -1.71 -13.86 7.08
C ALA A 115 -1.84 -14.25 8.56
N ALA A 116 -0.99 -13.68 9.43
CA ALA A 116 -1.07 -13.91 10.88
C ALA A 116 -2.39 -13.41 11.50
N SER A 117 -3.02 -12.39 10.91
CA SER A 117 -4.30 -11.86 11.39
C SER A 117 -5.44 -12.87 11.32
N ALA A 118 -5.33 -13.90 10.46
CA ALA A 118 -6.29 -14.99 10.34
C ALA A 118 -6.15 -16.03 11.46
N LEU A 119 -4.98 -16.12 12.10
CA LEU A 119 -4.71 -17.08 13.18
C LEU A 119 -5.18 -16.57 14.55
N VAL A 120 -5.43 -15.26 14.68
CA VAL A 120 -5.84 -14.67 15.95
C VAL A 120 -7.36 -14.73 16.08
N ARG A 121 -7.80 -15.47 17.10
CA ARG A 121 -9.21 -15.68 17.41
C ARG A 121 -9.93 -14.34 17.56
N GLN A 122 -10.91 -14.10 16.69
CA GLN A 122 -11.87 -13.02 16.86
C GLN A 122 -12.62 -13.31 18.16
N ARG A 123 -12.43 -12.46 19.18
CA ARG A 123 -13.26 -12.53 20.37
C ARG A 123 -14.63 -12.01 19.95
N SER A 124 -15.58 -12.94 19.80
CA SER A 124 -17.00 -12.66 19.58
C SER A 124 -17.58 -11.91 20.76
#